data_AF-A0A7S4HQU5-F1
#
_entry.id   AF-A0A7S4HQU5-F1
#
_cell.length_a   1.000
_cell.length_b   1.000
_cell.length_c   1.000
_cell.angle_alpha   90.00
_cell.angle_beta   90.00
_cell.angle_gamma   90.00
#
_symmetry.space_group_name_H-M   'P 1'
#
loop_
_entity.id
_entity.type
_entity.pdbx_description
1 polymer ?
#
loop_
_entity_poly.entity_id
_entity_poly.type
_entity_poly.pdbx_seq_one_letter_code
_entity_poly.pdbx_strand_id
1 'polypeptide(L)'
;PTVNEEFFDCCFTQHVLAAVYGPMYFTSYYLKYCYTHYPMIKNIAVLEEENLIQLQRQLALQGDEKYAMTFIFDAAVIHKICTSGCFPLGNSVEGAENILIKLHKKRCVLQNISEDLHVSRAVKKKSKRYMITVNADYNRCVEEIRKYHSSCWLFPELRKCLAELYQGDEFPTKVYSFELWNVSAQEKLPTTVEEVRNCPLVAGEIGYACGASYTSLTGYHTENSSGSIQLVGTGKLLAQLGFEIWDFGMSMDYKLKLGAKQVPRQDFIPLFRRVSQQTPQPFTGEPILVSSLLTNKK
;
A
#
# COMPACT_ATOMS: atom_id res chain seq x y z
N PRO A 1 5.55 -12.18 28.32
CA PRO A 1 6.75 -13.00 28.63
C PRO A 1 8.02 -12.19 28.35
N THR A 2 8.68 -11.71 29.41
CA THR A 2 10.02 -11.11 29.32
C THR A 2 11.02 -12.22 28.99
N VAL A 3 11.63 -12.15 27.81
CA VAL A 3 12.58 -13.14 27.32
C VAL A 3 13.92 -12.94 28.01
N ASN A 4 14.56 -14.03 28.43
CA ASN A 4 15.88 -14.00 29.08
C ASN A 4 16.94 -13.59 28.05
N GLU A 5 17.55 -12.42 28.23
CA GLU A 5 18.60 -11.90 27.35
C GLU A 5 19.82 -12.82 27.26
N GLU A 6 20.12 -13.57 28.33
CA GLU A 6 21.25 -14.50 28.40
C GLU A 6 21.13 -15.68 27.43
N PHE A 7 19.91 -16.03 27.01
CA PHE A 7 19.69 -17.14 26.09
C PHE A 7 20.37 -16.90 24.73
N PHE A 8 20.44 -15.65 24.27
CA PHE A 8 21.01 -15.29 22.96
C PHE A 8 22.50 -14.93 23.00
N ASP A 9 23.01 -14.63 24.19
CA ASP A 9 24.39 -14.18 24.37
C ASP A 9 25.36 -15.36 24.58
N CYS A 10 24.83 -16.57 24.80
CA CYS A 10 25.67 -17.76 24.91
C CYS A 10 26.15 -18.22 23.51
N CYS A 11 27.45 -18.56 23.42
CA CYS A 11 28.09 -19.01 22.18
C CYS A 11 27.37 -20.23 21.55
N PHE A 12 26.75 -21.07 22.37
CA PHE A 12 25.98 -22.24 21.89
C PHE A 12 24.75 -21.81 21.08
N THR A 13 23.97 -20.85 21.56
CA THR A 13 22.82 -20.31 20.83
C THR A 13 23.28 -19.57 19.59
N GLN A 14 24.37 -18.81 19.64
CA GLN A 14 24.93 -18.18 18.43
C GLN A 14 25.39 -19.21 17.39
N HIS A 15 25.90 -20.37 17.81
CA HIS A 15 26.29 -21.45 16.90
C HIS A 15 25.08 -22.14 16.26
N VAL A 16 24.02 -22.39 17.02
CA VAL A 16 22.74 -22.92 16.52
C VAL A 16 22.10 -21.92 15.55
N LEU A 17 22.09 -20.64 15.91
CA LEU A 17 21.59 -19.58 15.03
C LEU A 17 22.46 -19.44 13.79
N ALA A 18 23.80 -19.58 13.87
CA ALA A 18 24.67 -19.56 12.70
C ALA A 18 24.46 -20.76 11.77
N ALA A 19 24.12 -21.94 12.31
CA ALA A 19 23.79 -23.13 11.53
C ALA A 19 22.45 -23.00 10.79
N VAL A 20 21.45 -22.34 11.40
CA VAL A 20 20.15 -22.08 10.78
C VAL A 20 20.18 -20.84 9.87
N TYR A 21 20.99 -19.85 10.22
CA TYR A 21 20.93 -18.52 9.64
C TYR A 21 22.20 -18.03 8.90
N GLY A 22 23.25 -18.84 8.80
CA GLY A 22 24.55 -18.45 8.23
C GLY A 22 25.40 -17.64 9.21
N PRO A 23 26.68 -17.37 8.90
CA PRO A 23 27.61 -16.68 9.81
C PRO A 23 27.26 -15.19 9.93
N MET A 24 26.26 -14.87 10.74
CA MET A 24 26.05 -13.52 11.26
C MET A 24 26.13 -13.56 12.77
N TYR A 25 27.18 -12.97 13.32
CA TYR A 25 27.21 -12.62 14.72
C TYR A 25 26.17 -11.52 14.96
N PHE A 26 25.19 -11.77 15.85
CA PHE A 26 24.20 -10.78 16.25
C PHE A 26 24.87 -9.74 17.15
N THR A 27 25.56 -8.77 16.55
CA THR A 27 26.25 -7.71 17.29
C THR A 27 25.34 -6.53 17.63
N SER A 28 24.11 -6.49 17.11
CA SER A 28 23.17 -5.40 17.35
C SER A 28 21.88 -5.87 18.04
N TYR A 29 21.47 -5.10 19.06
CA TYR A 29 20.18 -5.23 19.74
C TYR A 29 19.01 -5.24 18.74
N TYR A 30 19.14 -4.47 17.65
CA TYR A 30 18.19 -4.44 16.55
C TYR A 30 17.91 -5.81 15.92
N LEU A 31 18.95 -6.59 15.57
CA LEU A 31 18.75 -7.92 14.99
C LEU A 31 18.15 -8.86 16.04
N LYS A 32 18.58 -8.78 17.31
CA LYS A 32 18.00 -9.54 18.41
C LYS A 32 16.50 -9.24 18.57
N TYR A 33 16.11 -7.97 18.58
CA TYR A 33 14.72 -7.52 18.62
C TYR A 33 13.92 -8.07 17.42
N CYS A 34 14.42 -7.83 16.22
CA CYS A 34 13.76 -8.23 14.98
C CYS A 34 13.50 -9.74 14.90
N TYR A 35 14.50 -10.57 15.24
CA TYR A 35 14.36 -12.03 15.22
C TYR A 35 13.47 -12.56 16.35
N THR A 36 13.41 -11.85 17.48
CA THR A 36 12.55 -12.24 18.60
C THR A 36 11.08 -11.98 18.29
N HIS A 37 10.79 -10.91 17.54
CA HIS A 37 9.42 -10.47 17.28
C HIS A 37 8.85 -10.92 15.93
N TYR A 38 9.67 -11.00 14.88
CA TYR A 38 9.17 -11.26 13.52
C TYR A 38 9.89 -12.43 12.84
N PRO A 39 9.16 -13.42 12.26
CA PRO A 39 9.75 -14.40 11.37
C PRO A 39 10.47 -13.72 10.22
N MET A 40 11.77 -14.00 10.07
CA MET A 40 12.57 -13.41 9.01
C MET A 40 12.49 -14.24 7.73
N ILE A 41 12.11 -13.59 6.64
CA ILE A 41 12.08 -14.14 5.28
C ILE A 41 13.40 -13.84 4.58
N LYS A 42 14.15 -14.90 4.30
CA LYS A 42 15.43 -14.87 3.57
C LYS A 42 15.32 -15.18 2.09
N ASN A 43 14.20 -15.79 1.70
CA ASN A 43 13.96 -16.26 0.35
C ASN A 43 12.50 -15.98 0.00
N ILE A 44 12.28 -15.39 -1.18
CA ILE A 44 10.95 -15.08 -1.71
C ILE A 44 10.06 -16.32 -1.91
N ALA A 45 10.64 -17.52 -1.97
CA ALA A 45 9.90 -18.78 -2.02
C ALA A 45 8.98 -18.99 -0.79
N VAL A 46 9.28 -18.38 0.36
CA VAL A 46 8.39 -18.41 1.54
C VAL A 46 7.05 -17.71 1.27
N LEU A 47 7.02 -16.80 0.31
CA LEU A 47 5.81 -16.10 -0.12
C LEU A 47 5.04 -16.88 -1.20
N GLU A 48 5.46 -18.10 -1.55
CA GLU A 48 4.66 -19.00 -2.37
C GLU A 48 3.48 -19.56 -1.57
N GLU A 49 2.42 -19.93 -2.28
CA GLU A 49 1.13 -20.27 -1.68
C GLU A 49 1.22 -21.37 -0.61
N GLU A 50 1.90 -22.46 -0.93
CA GLU A 50 2.10 -23.60 -0.04
C GLU A 50 2.83 -23.19 1.26
N ASN A 51 3.77 -22.25 1.15
CA ASN A 51 4.59 -21.78 2.25
C ASN A 51 3.90 -20.69 3.09
N LEU A 52 3.00 -19.90 2.50
CA LEU A 52 2.23 -18.86 3.22
C LEU A 52 1.33 -19.44 4.31
N ILE A 53 0.77 -20.64 4.10
CA ILE A 53 -0.02 -21.32 5.13
C ILE A 53 0.85 -21.68 6.34
N GLN A 54 2.07 -22.16 6.09
CA GLN A 54 3.03 -22.47 7.15
C GLN A 54 3.48 -21.19 7.88
N LEU A 55 3.79 -20.12 7.14
CA LEU A 55 4.13 -18.82 7.73
C LEU A 55 2.97 -18.28 8.61
N GLN A 56 1.73 -18.38 8.14
CA GLN A 56 0.56 -17.96 8.92
C GLN A 56 0.40 -18.77 10.21
N ARG A 57 0.64 -20.09 10.16
CA ARG A 57 0.64 -20.95 11.35
C ARG A 57 1.75 -20.55 12.33
N GLN A 58 2.95 -20.28 11.83
CA GLN A 58 4.07 -19.83 12.66
C GLN A 58 3.76 -18.51 13.36
N LEU A 59 3.23 -17.52 12.63
CA LEU A 59 2.82 -16.23 13.19
C LEU A 59 1.75 -16.39 14.28
N ALA A 60 0.77 -17.28 14.06
CA ALA A 60 -0.27 -17.55 15.05
C ALA A 60 0.29 -18.18 16.34
N LEU A 61 1.34 -18.98 16.26
CA LEU A 61 2.03 -19.57 17.42
C LEU A 61 2.85 -18.54 18.21
N GLN A 62 3.35 -17.50 17.54
CA GLN A 62 4.11 -16.41 18.18
C GLN A 62 3.21 -15.34 18.82
N GLY A 63 1.89 -15.42 18.64
CA GLY A 63 0.91 -14.53 19.27
C GLY A 63 0.06 -13.77 18.26
N ASP A 64 -0.36 -12.56 18.61
CA ASP A 64 -1.28 -11.74 17.79
C ASP A 64 -0.57 -10.98 16.66
N GLU A 65 0.71 -11.26 16.44
CA GLU A 65 1.56 -10.55 15.50
C GLU A 65 1.30 -11.00 14.05
N LYS A 66 1.16 -10.00 13.17
CA LYS A 66 0.71 -10.15 11.78
C LYS A 66 1.85 -9.93 10.80
N TYR A 67 3.09 -9.99 11.26
CA TYR A 67 4.24 -9.47 10.51
C TYR A 67 5.33 -10.51 10.43
N ALA A 68 5.72 -10.88 9.21
CA ALA A 68 7.06 -11.35 8.94
C ALA A 68 7.97 -10.14 8.69
N MET A 69 9.26 -10.35 8.42
CA MET A 69 10.14 -9.27 7.97
C MET A 69 11.21 -9.73 6.98
N THR A 70 11.82 -8.80 6.25
CA THR A 70 13.00 -9.05 5.42
C THR A 70 13.90 -7.83 5.31
N PHE A 71 15.20 -8.06 5.10
CA PHE A 71 16.20 -7.04 4.82
C PHE A 71 16.48 -6.85 3.33
N ILE A 72 15.78 -7.61 2.47
CA ILE A 72 16.01 -7.59 1.03
C ILE A 72 15.14 -6.50 0.41
N PHE A 73 15.75 -5.35 0.16
CA PHE A 73 15.14 -4.23 -0.55
C PHE A 73 15.33 -4.41 -2.06
N ASP A 74 14.39 -5.11 -2.68
CA ASP A 74 14.39 -5.43 -4.11
C ASP A 74 12.95 -5.37 -4.66
N ALA A 75 12.77 -4.83 -5.87
CA ALA A 75 11.45 -4.72 -6.49
C ALA A 75 10.77 -6.09 -6.69
N ALA A 76 11.51 -7.15 -6.98
CA ALA A 76 10.97 -8.51 -7.09
C ALA A 76 10.42 -9.01 -5.75
N VAL A 77 11.06 -8.65 -4.63
CA VAL A 77 10.55 -8.96 -3.28
C VAL A 77 9.25 -8.21 -3.02
N ILE A 78 9.17 -6.92 -3.32
CA ILE A 78 7.94 -6.13 -3.15
C ILE A 78 6.82 -6.67 -4.04
N HIS A 79 7.12 -6.95 -5.31
CA HIS A 79 6.20 -7.59 -6.25
C HIS A 79 5.65 -8.91 -5.67
N LYS A 80 6.52 -9.76 -5.14
CA LYS A 80 6.10 -11.03 -4.54
C LYS A 80 5.23 -10.82 -3.30
N ILE A 81 5.57 -9.87 -2.42
CA ILE A 81 4.73 -9.52 -1.26
C ILE A 81 3.33 -9.10 -1.70
N CYS A 82 3.23 -8.20 -2.68
CA CYS A 82 1.97 -7.68 -3.21
C CYS A 82 1.11 -8.79 -3.85
N THR A 83 1.69 -9.60 -4.73
CA THR A 83 0.97 -10.69 -5.43
C THR A 83 0.59 -11.86 -4.52
N SER A 84 1.19 -11.94 -3.33
CA SER A 84 0.84 -12.93 -2.30
C SER A 84 -0.36 -12.51 -1.44
N GLY A 85 -0.96 -11.34 -1.70
CA GLY A 85 -2.02 -10.79 -0.85
C GLY A 85 -1.53 -10.40 0.55
N CYS A 86 -0.22 -10.17 0.69
CA CYS A 86 0.41 -9.57 1.86
C CYS A 86 0.51 -8.05 1.66
N PHE A 87 1.02 -7.31 2.64
CA PHE A 87 1.14 -5.86 2.53
C PHE A 87 2.55 -5.43 2.95
N PRO A 88 3.30 -4.75 2.08
CA PRO A 88 4.64 -4.27 2.40
C PRO A 88 4.54 -3.01 3.26
N LEU A 89 5.29 -2.97 4.35
CA LEU A 89 5.43 -1.79 5.21
C LEU A 89 6.91 -1.59 5.53
N GLY A 90 7.38 -0.36 5.57
CA GLY A 90 8.70 -0.08 6.13
C GLY A 90 8.65 -0.12 7.65
N ASN A 91 9.76 -0.55 8.24
CA ASN A 91 10.02 -0.41 9.67
C ASN A 91 11.44 0.09 9.89
N SER A 92 11.64 0.91 10.92
CA SER A 92 12.95 1.35 11.36
C SER A 92 13.03 1.25 12.88
N VAL A 93 14.08 0.61 13.37
CA VAL A 93 14.40 0.55 14.79
C VAL A 93 15.86 0.93 14.94
N GLU A 94 16.13 1.95 15.75
CA GLU A 94 17.48 2.51 15.98
C GLU A 94 18.22 2.91 14.69
N GLY A 95 17.47 3.38 13.68
CA GLY A 95 18.03 3.81 12.39
C GLY A 95 18.32 2.68 11.41
N ALA A 96 18.16 1.41 11.81
CA ALA A 96 18.23 0.29 10.90
C ALA A 96 16.84 -0.01 10.31
N GLU A 97 16.77 -0.15 8.99
CA GLU A 97 15.52 -0.28 8.23
C GLU A 97 15.27 -1.74 7.81
N ASN A 98 14.00 -2.13 7.72
CA ASN A 98 13.57 -3.41 7.15
C ASN A 98 12.18 -3.29 6.51
N ILE A 99 11.78 -4.33 5.77
CA ILE A 99 10.42 -4.46 5.23
C ILE A 99 9.63 -5.43 6.12
N LEU A 100 8.50 -4.96 6.63
CA LEU A 100 7.51 -5.77 7.30
C LEU A 100 6.52 -6.42 6.31
N ILE A 101 6.43 -7.71 6.54
CA ILE A 101 5.60 -8.83 6.08
C ILE A 101 4.14 -8.85 6.50
N LYS A 102 3.26 -7.87 6.20
CA LYS A 102 1.97 -7.87 6.90
C LYS A 102 0.91 -8.84 6.33
N LEU A 103 0.64 -9.91 7.08
CA LEU A 103 -0.43 -10.88 6.88
C LEU A 103 -1.67 -10.48 7.70
N HIS A 104 -2.50 -9.61 7.12
CA HIS A 104 -3.74 -9.16 7.76
C HIS A 104 -4.69 -10.32 8.05
N LYS A 105 -5.10 -10.51 9.32
CA LYS A 105 -6.19 -11.43 9.70
C LYS A 105 -7.54 -11.02 9.08
N LYS A 106 -7.77 -9.72 8.98
CA LYS A 106 -8.92 -9.11 8.29
C LYS A 106 -8.41 -7.97 7.42
N ARG A 107 -8.90 -7.90 6.19
CA ARG A 107 -8.56 -6.89 5.20
C ARG A 107 -9.70 -5.89 5.06
N CYS A 108 -9.40 -4.59 5.06
CA CYS A 108 -10.41 -3.55 4.84
C CYS A 108 -10.51 -3.25 3.35
N VAL A 109 -11.62 -3.63 2.72
CA VAL A 109 -11.77 -3.58 1.26
C VAL A 109 -13.15 -3.07 0.85
N LEU A 110 -13.23 -2.46 -0.34
CA LEU A 110 -14.47 -2.36 -1.13
C LEU A 110 -14.45 -3.51 -2.15
N GLN A 111 -15.43 -4.42 -2.09
CA GLN A 111 -15.50 -5.60 -2.97
C GLN A 111 -16.30 -5.34 -4.24
N ASN A 112 -17.23 -4.37 -4.21
CA ASN A 112 -17.87 -3.83 -5.40
C ASN A 112 -17.77 -2.31 -5.36
N ILE A 113 -16.68 -1.77 -5.92
CA ILE A 113 -16.37 -0.33 -5.84
C ILE A 113 -17.53 0.51 -6.41
N SER A 114 -18.20 0.04 -7.46
CA SER A 114 -19.26 0.79 -8.12
C SER A 114 -20.50 1.01 -7.24
N GLU A 115 -20.86 -0.01 -6.44
CA GLU A 115 -22.06 -0.05 -5.61
C GLU A 115 -21.80 0.35 -4.15
N ASP A 116 -20.70 -0.13 -3.57
CA ASP A 116 -20.40 0.06 -2.15
C ASP A 116 -19.82 1.45 -1.85
N LEU A 117 -19.20 2.13 -2.83
CA LEU A 117 -18.51 3.40 -2.58
C LEU A 117 -19.50 4.53 -2.23
N HIS A 118 -19.46 4.93 -0.95
CA HIS A 118 -20.29 6.00 -0.44
C HIS A 118 -19.75 7.38 -0.82
N VAL A 119 -20.59 8.19 -1.48
CA VAL A 119 -20.27 9.58 -1.84
C VAL A 119 -21.16 10.55 -1.06
N SER A 120 -20.57 11.29 -0.12
CA SER A 120 -21.32 12.28 0.65
C SER A 120 -21.75 13.48 -0.20
N ARG A 121 -22.85 14.14 0.20
CA ARG A 121 -23.35 15.37 -0.47
C ARG A 121 -22.30 16.48 -0.47
N ALA A 122 -21.52 16.60 0.61
CA ALA A 122 -20.46 17.61 0.73
C ALA A 122 -19.33 17.36 -0.27
N VAL A 123 -18.88 16.10 -0.42
CA VAL A 123 -17.88 15.70 -1.43
C VAL A 123 -18.41 16.01 -2.83
N LYS A 124 -19.64 15.59 -3.15
CA LYS A 124 -20.25 15.87 -4.46
C LYS A 124 -20.28 17.36 -4.78
N LYS A 125 -20.69 18.21 -3.82
CA LYS A 125 -20.73 19.68 -4.01
C LYS A 125 -19.33 20.26 -4.25
N LYS A 126 -18.34 19.85 -3.46
CA LYS A 126 -16.97 20.41 -3.51
C LYS A 126 -16.13 19.88 -4.68
N SER A 127 -16.43 18.68 -5.19
CA SER A 127 -15.67 18.00 -6.26
C SER A 127 -15.48 18.81 -7.54
N LYS A 128 -16.37 19.77 -7.83
CA LYS A 128 -16.29 20.65 -9.01
C LYS A 128 -15.05 21.54 -9.06
N ARG A 129 -14.36 21.68 -7.93
CA ARG A 129 -13.17 22.53 -7.78
C ARG A 129 -11.85 21.78 -8.01
N TYR A 130 -11.93 20.47 -8.23
CA TYR A 130 -10.76 19.61 -8.21
C TYR A 130 -10.66 18.73 -9.45
N MET A 131 -9.44 18.53 -9.91
CA MET A 131 -9.10 17.54 -10.92
C MET A 131 -8.24 16.44 -10.30
N ILE A 132 -8.43 15.21 -10.75
CA ILE A 132 -7.61 14.07 -10.38
C ILE A 132 -6.76 13.64 -11.57
N THR A 133 -5.51 13.27 -11.33
CA THR A 133 -4.62 12.64 -12.31
C THR A 133 -4.10 11.32 -11.76
N VAL A 134 -3.55 10.51 -12.66
CA VAL A 134 -2.78 9.31 -12.31
C VAL A 134 -1.39 9.47 -12.89
N ASN A 135 -0.36 9.28 -12.06
CA ASN A 135 1.06 9.34 -12.44
C ASN A 135 1.52 10.70 -13.01
N ALA A 136 0.80 11.80 -12.76
CA ALA A 136 1.21 13.11 -13.28
C ALA A 136 2.45 13.66 -12.56
N ASP A 137 2.60 13.37 -11.27
CA ASP A 137 3.73 13.85 -10.46
C ASP A 137 4.04 12.94 -9.27
N TYR A 138 4.39 11.68 -9.56
CA TYR A 138 4.73 10.66 -8.56
C TYR A 138 5.73 11.16 -7.51
N ASN A 139 6.82 11.80 -7.94
CA ASN A 139 7.88 12.27 -7.05
C ASN A 139 7.37 13.34 -6.06
N ARG A 140 6.58 14.31 -6.55
CA ARG A 140 5.99 15.33 -5.68
C ARG A 140 4.98 14.70 -4.72
N CYS A 141 4.16 13.76 -5.19
CA CYS A 141 3.21 13.04 -4.34
C CYS A 141 3.94 12.30 -3.19
N VAL A 142 5.01 11.56 -3.49
CA VAL A 142 5.81 10.85 -2.49
C VAL A 142 6.45 11.81 -1.47
N GLU A 143 6.96 12.96 -1.92
CA GLU A 143 7.58 13.93 -1.00
C GLU A 143 6.54 14.60 -0.09
N GLU A 144 5.35 14.92 -0.59
CA GLU A 144 4.28 15.47 0.24
C GLU A 144 3.74 14.45 1.25
N ILE A 145 3.65 13.16 0.89
CA ILE A 145 3.35 12.08 1.85
C ILE A 145 4.40 12.06 2.96
N ARG A 146 5.68 12.20 2.61
CA ARG A 146 6.78 12.16 3.57
C ARG A 146 6.76 13.34 4.54
N LYS A 147 6.39 14.53 4.07
CA LYS A 147 6.20 15.73 4.92
C LYS A 147 4.97 15.61 5.81
N TYR A 148 3.90 14.98 5.32
CA TYR A 148 2.64 14.85 6.04
C TYR A 148 2.73 13.88 7.23
N HIS A 149 3.45 12.76 7.07
CA HIS A 149 3.62 11.77 8.13
C HIS A 149 4.91 11.99 8.92
N SER A 150 4.80 12.38 10.19
CA SER A 150 5.96 12.57 11.09
C SER A 150 6.81 11.32 11.29
N SER A 151 6.20 10.13 11.16
CA SER A 151 6.88 8.82 11.19
C SER A 151 6.59 8.06 9.90
N CYS A 152 7.03 8.62 8.77
CA CYS A 152 6.83 8.02 7.46
C CYS A 152 7.63 6.73 7.30
N TRP A 153 6.95 5.63 6.99
CA TRP A 153 7.58 4.32 6.75
C TRP A 153 8.17 4.17 5.34
N LEU A 154 7.99 5.16 4.45
CA LEU A 154 8.57 5.18 3.12
C LEU A 154 10.04 5.61 3.16
N PHE A 155 10.87 4.75 3.73
CA PHE A 155 12.32 4.93 3.79
C PHE A 155 12.96 4.94 2.39
N PRO A 156 14.17 5.52 2.23
CA PRO A 156 14.83 5.64 0.93
C PRO A 156 14.87 4.35 0.12
N GLU A 157 15.29 3.23 0.71
CA GLU A 157 15.41 1.94 -0.01
C GLU A 157 14.03 1.39 -0.43
N LEU A 158 13.02 1.48 0.43
CA LEU A 158 11.66 1.06 0.07
C LEU A 158 11.06 1.93 -1.04
N ARG A 159 11.33 3.25 -1.02
CA ARG A 159 10.91 4.15 -2.10
C ARG A 159 11.57 3.80 -3.42
N LYS A 160 12.84 3.38 -3.41
CA LYS A 160 13.54 2.91 -4.60
C LYS A 160 12.85 1.69 -5.20
N CYS A 161 12.53 0.67 -4.39
CA CYS A 161 11.80 -0.50 -4.88
C CYS A 161 10.40 -0.15 -5.43
N LEU A 162 9.67 0.75 -4.78
CA LEU A 162 8.37 1.22 -5.27
C LEU A 162 8.50 2.04 -6.56
N ALA A 163 9.56 2.83 -6.71
CA ALA A 163 9.85 3.58 -7.93
C ALA A 163 10.21 2.67 -9.10
N GLU A 164 10.93 1.56 -8.86
CA GLU A 164 11.19 0.53 -9.88
C GLU A 164 9.89 -0.11 -10.36
N LEU A 165 8.94 -0.43 -9.47
CA LEU A 165 7.61 -0.93 -9.84
C LEU A 165 6.69 0.13 -10.49
N TYR A 166 7.00 1.41 -10.30
CA TYR A 166 6.32 2.53 -10.96
C TYR A 166 6.82 2.72 -12.39
N GLN A 167 8.13 2.66 -12.62
CA GLN A 167 8.77 2.96 -13.91
C GLN A 167 8.95 1.73 -14.81
N GLY A 168 9.21 0.57 -14.23
CA GLY A 168 9.63 -0.63 -14.96
C GLY A 168 8.47 -1.52 -15.38
N ASP A 169 8.61 -2.21 -16.50
CA ASP A 169 7.64 -3.18 -17.05
C ASP A 169 7.99 -4.65 -16.75
N GLU A 170 9.06 -4.89 -15.97
CA GLU A 170 9.53 -6.23 -15.62
C GLU A 170 8.48 -7.04 -14.84
N PHE A 171 7.69 -6.36 -14.00
CA PHE A 171 6.70 -7.00 -13.14
C PHE A 171 5.28 -6.59 -13.55
N PRO A 172 4.30 -7.52 -13.44
CA PRO A 172 2.89 -7.19 -13.66
C PRO A 172 2.30 -6.35 -12.51
N THR A 173 2.94 -6.32 -11.34
CA THR A 173 2.57 -5.37 -10.28
C THR A 173 3.04 -3.99 -10.66
N LYS A 174 2.13 -3.03 -10.64
CA LYS A 174 2.41 -1.64 -10.98
C LYS A 174 2.09 -0.72 -9.83
N VAL A 175 3.02 0.18 -9.51
CA VAL A 175 2.78 1.27 -8.55
C VAL A 175 2.19 2.45 -9.30
N TYR A 176 1.22 3.11 -8.67
CA TYR A 176 0.57 4.31 -9.19
C TYR A 176 0.52 5.39 -8.12
N SER A 177 0.62 6.65 -8.57
CA SER A 177 0.20 7.81 -7.77
C SER A 177 -1.11 8.36 -8.28
N PHE A 178 -1.98 8.78 -7.36
CA PHE A 178 -3.17 9.57 -7.67
C PHE A 178 -2.99 10.94 -7.06
N GLU A 179 -3.11 11.98 -7.86
CA GLU A 179 -2.91 13.37 -7.42
C GLU A 179 -4.22 14.16 -7.54
N LEU A 180 -4.53 14.98 -6.53
CA LEU A 180 -5.69 15.88 -6.55
C LEU A 180 -5.25 17.35 -6.58
N TRP A 181 -5.66 18.03 -7.64
CA TRP A 181 -5.30 19.41 -7.93
C TRP A 181 -6.48 20.34 -7.69
N ASN A 182 -6.26 21.44 -6.97
CA ASN A 182 -7.28 22.49 -6.80
C ASN A 182 -7.23 23.44 -8.00
N VAL A 183 -8.24 23.36 -8.86
CA VAL A 183 -8.34 24.16 -10.10
C VAL A 183 -9.28 25.36 -9.96
N SER A 184 -9.72 25.68 -8.74
CA SER A 184 -10.78 26.71 -8.55
C SER A 184 -10.38 28.14 -8.87
N ALA A 185 -9.08 28.42 -8.99
CA ALA A 185 -8.58 29.73 -9.43
C ALA A 185 -8.37 29.82 -10.96
N GLN A 186 -8.55 28.73 -11.70
CA GLN A 186 -8.32 28.69 -13.14
C GLN A 186 -9.56 29.20 -13.89
N GLU A 187 -9.38 30.13 -14.83
CA GLU A 187 -10.46 30.61 -15.70
C GLU A 187 -10.97 29.53 -16.65
N LYS A 188 -10.06 28.66 -17.10
CA LYS A 188 -10.33 27.49 -17.95
C LYS A 188 -9.79 26.25 -17.26
N LEU A 189 -10.53 25.14 -17.36
CA LEU A 189 -10.07 23.88 -16.79
C LEU A 189 -8.81 23.40 -17.54
N PRO A 190 -7.74 23.00 -16.81
CA PRO A 190 -6.61 22.30 -17.41
C PRO A 190 -7.06 21.09 -18.23
N THR A 191 -6.44 20.91 -19.39
CA THR A 191 -6.68 19.78 -20.29
C THR A 191 -5.47 18.88 -20.44
N THR A 192 -4.27 19.35 -20.05
CA THR A 192 -3.03 18.58 -20.08
C THR A 192 -2.41 18.41 -18.70
N VAL A 193 -1.53 17.42 -18.56
CA VAL A 193 -0.77 17.18 -17.33
C VAL A 193 0.11 18.40 -16.99
N GLU A 194 0.73 19.02 -17.98
CA GLU A 194 1.57 20.21 -17.79
C GLU A 194 0.76 21.39 -17.25
N GLU A 195 -0.46 21.60 -17.76
CA GLU A 195 -1.35 22.67 -17.29
C GLU A 195 -1.79 22.42 -15.84
N VAL A 196 -2.23 21.20 -15.51
CA VAL A 196 -2.75 20.91 -14.17
C VAL A 196 -1.65 20.93 -13.10
N ARG A 197 -0.40 20.59 -13.46
CA ARG A 197 0.74 20.64 -12.53
C ARG A 197 1.08 22.04 -12.02
N ASN A 198 0.65 23.08 -12.74
CA ASN A 198 0.74 24.48 -12.29
C ASN A 198 -0.31 24.85 -11.24
N CYS A 199 -1.29 23.97 -10.98
CA CYS A 199 -2.27 24.17 -9.92
C CYS A 199 -1.74 23.68 -8.56
N PRO A 200 -2.32 24.16 -7.44
CA PRO A 200 -2.02 23.60 -6.12
C PRO A 200 -2.35 22.10 -6.04
N LEU A 201 -1.36 21.30 -5.65
CA LEU A 201 -1.52 19.90 -5.33
C LEU A 201 -1.95 19.76 -3.86
N VAL A 202 -3.17 19.27 -3.62
CA VAL A 202 -3.83 19.39 -2.30
C VAL A 202 -4.18 18.09 -1.61
N ALA A 203 -4.01 16.97 -2.31
CA ALA A 203 -4.04 15.62 -1.78
C ALA A 203 -3.41 14.68 -2.79
N GLY A 204 -2.99 13.50 -2.32
CA GLY A 204 -2.54 12.43 -3.17
C GLY A 204 -2.28 11.16 -2.40
N GLU A 205 -2.18 10.05 -3.12
CA GLU A 205 -1.80 8.76 -2.57
C GLU A 205 -0.89 8.00 -3.53
N ILE A 206 -0.12 7.07 -2.97
CA ILE A 206 0.50 6.00 -3.75
C ILE A 206 -0.15 4.67 -3.37
N GLY A 207 -0.23 3.79 -4.35
CA GLY A 207 -0.76 2.44 -4.21
C GLY A 207 -0.21 1.53 -5.30
N TYR A 208 -0.62 0.28 -5.29
CA TYR A 208 -0.24 -0.68 -6.33
C TYR A 208 -1.44 -1.45 -6.87
N ALA A 209 -1.36 -1.84 -8.13
CA ALA A 209 -2.30 -2.78 -8.74
C ALA A 209 -1.67 -4.17 -8.87
N CYS A 210 -2.49 -5.19 -8.63
CA CYS A 210 -2.26 -6.56 -9.07
C CYS A 210 -3.52 -6.98 -9.83
N GLY A 211 -3.46 -7.01 -11.16
CA GLY A 211 -4.64 -7.14 -12.01
C GLY A 211 -5.70 -6.09 -11.68
N ALA A 212 -6.95 -6.51 -11.53
CA ALA A 212 -8.08 -5.64 -11.19
C ALA A 212 -8.25 -5.36 -9.67
N SER A 213 -7.20 -5.60 -8.87
CA SER A 213 -7.16 -5.26 -7.44
C SER A 213 -6.21 -4.09 -7.21
N TYR A 214 -6.72 -2.94 -6.79
CA TYR A 214 -5.91 -1.79 -6.40
C TYR A 214 -5.77 -1.71 -4.88
N THR A 215 -4.55 -1.51 -4.39
CA THR A 215 -4.24 -1.38 -2.96
C THR A 215 -3.68 0.00 -2.66
N SER A 216 -4.40 0.79 -1.86
CA SER A 216 -3.88 2.06 -1.33
C SER A 216 -2.84 1.80 -0.24
N LEU A 217 -1.63 2.35 -0.40
CA LEU A 217 -0.56 2.22 0.58
C LEU A 217 -0.62 3.35 1.61
N THR A 218 -0.50 4.59 1.13
CA THR A 218 -0.45 5.78 1.96
C THR A 218 -0.74 7.02 1.12
N GLY A 219 -1.26 8.05 1.77
CA GLY A 219 -1.59 9.32 1.14
C GLY A 219 -1.52 10.48 2.13
N TYR A 220 -1.84 11.66 1.64
CA TYR A 220 -1.83 12.92 2.37
C TYR A 220 -2.92 13.85 1.85
N HIS A 221 -3.20 14.91 2.61
CA HIS A 221 -4.04 16.01 2.15
C HIS A 221 -3.69 17.30 2.89
N THR A 222 -3.88 18.45 2.25
CA THR A 222 -3.55 19.76 2.83
C THR A 222 -4.75 20.70 2.94
N GLU A 223 -5.87 20.37 2.29
CA GLU A 223 -7.11 21.14 2.34
C GLU A 223 -8.26 20.39 3.03
N ASN A 224 -9.24 21.16 3.50
CA ASN A 224 -10.46 20.60 4.07
C ASN A 224 -11.25 19.81 3.02
N SER A 225 -11.49 18.52 3.33
CA SER A 225 -12.19 17.56 2.47
C SER A 225 -11.41 17.10 1.22
N SER A 226 -10.20 17.60 0.94
CA SER A 226 -9.46 17.18 -0.26
C SER A 226 -9.11 15.69 -0.23
N GLY A 227 -8.73 15.13 0.92
CA GLY A 227 -8.52 13.68 1.06
C GLY A 227 -9.76 12.84 0.72
N SER A 228 -10.94 13.23 1.21
CA SER A 228 -12.19 12.51 0.87
C SER A 228 -12.59 12.66 -0.60
N ILE A 229 -12.32 13.81 -1.20
CA ILE A 229 -12.57 14.06 -2.63
C ILE A 229 -11.61 13.23 -3.49
N GLN A 230 -10.33 13.16 -3.10
CA GLN A 230 -9.32 12.34 -3.76
C GLN A 230 -9.72 10.87 -3.71
N LEU A 231 -10.05 10.32 -2.54
CA LEU A 231 -10.50 8.93 -2.41
C LEU A 231 -11.75 8.63 -3.25
N VAL A 232 -12.74 9.52 -3.24
CA VAL A 232 -13.95 9.32 -4.06
C VAL A 232 -13.63 9.39 -5.56
N GLY A 233 -12.72 10.28 -5.97
CA GLY A 233 -12.23 10.36 -7.35
C GLY A 233 -11.52 9.06 -7.77
N THR A 234 -10.57 8.59 -6.94
CA THR A 234 -9.87 7.31 -7.15
C THR A 234 -10.86 6.17 -7.29
N GLY A 235 -11.75 5.98 -6.32
CA GLY A 235 -12.71 4.88 -6.34
C GLY A 235 -13.62 4.88 -7.56
N LYS A 236 -14.12 6.05 -8.00
CA LYS A 236 -14.94 6.13 -9.22
C LYS A 236 -14.14 5.86 -10.48
N LEU A 237 -12.89 6.31 -10.56
CA LEU A 237 -12.02 6.02 -11.69
C LEU A 237 -11.69 4.51 -11.75
N LEU A 238 -11.32 3.91 -10.63
CA LEU A 238 -11.09 2.46 -10.51
C LEU A 238 -12.31 1.67 -11.00
N ALA A 239 -13.52 2.03 -10.53
CA ALA A 239 -14.75 1.37 -10.95
C ALA A 239 -15.00 1.50 -12.47
N GLN A 240 -14.76 2.66 -13.06
CA GLN A 240 -14.92 2.88 -14.51
C GLN A 240 -13.93 2.07 -15.36
N LEU A 241 -12.73 1.83 -14.81
CA LEU A 241 -11.69 1.04 -15.48
C LEU A 241 -11.83 -0.47 -15.26
N GLY A 242 -12.84 -0.92 -14.52
CA GLY A 242 -13.10 -2.33 -14.28
C GLY A 242 -12.28 -2.95 -13.15
N PHE A 243 -11.75 -2.15 -12.23
CA PHE A 243 -11.23 -2.68 -10.96
C PHE A 243 -12.37 -3.21 -10.11
N GLU A 244 -12.21 -4.42 -9.58
CA GLU A 244 -13.23 -5.08 -8.77
C GLU A 244 -13.01 -4.81 -7.28
N ILE A 245 -11.75 -4.83 -6.82
CA ILE A 245 -11.38 -4.64 -5.42
C ILE A 245 -10.58 -3.37 -5.24
N TRP A 246 -10.96 -2.59 -4.23
CA TRP A 246 -10.09 -1.58 -3.64
C TRP A 246 -9.71 -1.97 -2.21
N ASP A 247 -8.45 -2.35 -2.02
CA ASP A 247 -7.86 -2.72 -0.74
C ASP A 247 -7.24 -1.50 -0.03
N PHE A 248 -7.64 -1.28 1.21
CA PHE A 248 -7.10 -0.24 2.08
C PHE A 248 -6.15 -0.77 3.17
N GLY A 249 -5.87 -2.07 3.20
CA GLY A 249 -5.09 -2.71 4.25
C GLY A 249 -5.86 -2.76 5.58
N MET A 250 -5.49 -1.87 6.50
CA MET A 250 -6.09 -1.80 7.84
C MET A 250 -7.41 -1.02 7.86
N SER A 251 -8.33 -1.47 8.71
CA SER A 251 -9.58 -0.77 8.98
C SER A 251 -9.35 0.52 9.76
N MET A 252 -9.98 1.60 9.31
CA MET A 252 -10.07 2.89 10.00
C MET A 252 -11.48 3.45 9.78
N ASP A 253 -11.99 4.25 10.69
CA ASP A 253 -13.39 4.73 10.65
C ASP A 253 -13.77 5.42 9.34
N TYR A 254 -12.86 6.22 8.77
CA TYR A 254 -13.14 6.90 7.50
C TYR A 254 -13.26 5.94 6.32
N LYS A 255 -12.56 4.79 6.33
CA LYS A 255 -12.65 3.76 5.29
C LYS A 255 -13.99 3.04 5.35
N LEU A 256 -14.46 2.76 6.56
CA LEU A 256 -15.79 2.18 6.78
C LEU A 256 -16.89 3.16 6.33
N LYS A 257 -16.71 4.47 6.58
CA LYS A 257 -17.62 5.52 6.08
C LYS A 257 -17.62 5.65 4.55
N LEU A 258 -16.57 5.21 3.86
CA LEU A 258 -16.52 5.10 2.40
C LEU A 258 -17.24 3.85 1.87
N GLY A 259 -17.70 2.97 2.76
CA GLY A 259 -18.39 1.71 2.41
C GLY A 259 -17.50 0.46 2.50
N ALA A 260 -16.21 0.61 2.86
CA ALA A 260 -15.32 -0.53 3.00
C ALA A 260 -15.78 -1.46 4.14
N LYS A 261 -15.53 -2.76 3.97
CA LYS A 261 -15.88 -3.81 4.92
C LYS A 261 -14.62 -4.53 5.37
N GLN A 262 -14.66 -5.11 6.57
CA GLN A 262 -13.59 -5.97 7.06
C GLN A 262 -13.85 -7.41 6.60
N VAL A 263 -13.02 -7.91 5.70
CA VAL A 263 -13.11 -9.26 5.13
C VAL A 263 -12.05 -10.16 5.77
N PRO A 264 -12.41 -11.30 6.37
CA PRO A 264 -11.42 -12.25 6.90
C PRO A 264 -10.42 -12.71 5.83
N ARG A 265 -9.16 -12.98 6.22
CA ARG A 265 -8.10 -13.38 5.28
C ARG A 265 -8.48 -14.59 4.43
N GLN A 266 -9.11 -15.59 5.06
CA GLN A 266 -9.56 -16.82 4.42
C GLN A 266 -10.54 -16.56 3.26
N ASP A 267 -11.32 -15.47 3.34
CA ASP A 267 -12.28 -15.06 2.31
C ASP A 267 -11.65 -14.06 1.32
N PHE A 268 -10.75 -13.20 1.81
CA PHE A 268 -10.04 -12.21 1.00
C PHE A 268 -9.09 -12.86 -0.01
N ILE A 269 -8.33 -13.89 0.38
CA ILE A 269 -7.30 -14.48 -0.49
C ILE A 269 -7.88 -15.11 -1.76
N PRO A 270 -8.92 -15.97 -1.71
CA PRO A 270 -9.55 -16.51 -2.92
C PRO A 270 -10.10 -15.40 -3.84
N LEU A 271 -10.71 -14.37 -3.25
CA LEU A 271 -11.22 -13.21 -3.98
C LEU A 271 -10.08 -12.43 -4.67
N PHE A 272 -9.02 -12.08 -3.92
CA PHE A 272 -7.86 -11.36 -4.44
C PHE A 272 -7.19 -12.11 -5.60
N ARG A 273 -7.03 -13.45 -5.48
CA ARG A 273 -6.43 -14.28 -6.54
C ARG A 273 -7.23 -14.26 -7.83
N ARG A 274 -8.55 -14.38 -7.74
CA ARG A 274 -9.43 -14.31 -8.92
C ARG A 274 -9.31 -12.94 -9.59
N VAL A 275 -9.34 -11.87 -8.81
CA VAL A 275 -9.32 -10.50 -9.31
C VAL A 275 -7.95 -10.08 -9.84
N SER A 276 -6.86 -10.60 -9.25
CA SER A 276 -5.50 -10.28 -9.70
C SER A 276 -5.12 -10.91 -11.04
N GLN A 277 -5.91 -11.86 -11.53
CA GLN A 277 -5.78 -12.44 -12.88
C GLN A 277 -6.55 -11.66 -13.96
N GLN A 278 -7.38 -10.70 -13.56
CA GLN A 278 -8.15 -9.87 -14.49
C GLN A 278 -7.33 -8.66 -14.95
N THR A 279 -7.57 -8.21 -16.18
CA THR A 279 -6.93 -7.01 -16.75
C THR A 279 -7.93 -5.86 -16.80
N PRO A 280 -7.79 -4.83 -15.95
CA PRO A 280 -8.60 -3.62 -16.05
C PRO A 280 -8.18 -2.79 -17.28
N GLN A 281 -9.01 -1.83 -17.65
CA GLN A 281 -8.63 -0.81 -18.63
C GLN A 281 -7.44 0.02 -18.11
N PRO A 282 -6.49 0.41 -18.97
CA PRO A 282 -5.34 1.19 -18.54
C PRO A 282 -5.74 2.59 -18.09
N PHE A 283 -4.97 3.17 -17.17
CA PHE A 283 -5.09 4.59 -16.84
C PHE A 283 -4.60 5.45 -18.01
N THR A 284 -5.37 6.47 -18.38
CA THR A 284 -5.05 7.35 -19.52
C THR A 284 -4.10 8.51 -19.17
N GLY A 285 -3.85 8.76 -17.88
CA GLY A 285 -2.97 9.83 -17.37
C GLY A 285 -3.54 11.25 -17.48
N GLU A 286 -4.57 11.45 -18.30
CA GLU A 286 -5.22 12.75 -18.52
C GLU A 286 -5.84 13.31 -17.23
N PRO A 287 -5.82 14.64 -17.02
CA PRO A 287 -6.53 15.26 -15.91
C PRO A 287 -8.05 15.11 -16.05
N ILE A 288 -8.70 14.61 -14.99
CA ILE A 288 -10.15 14.40 -14.96
C ILE A 288 -10.78 15.29 -13.90
N LEU A 289 -11.78 16.10 -14.28
CA LEU A 289 -12.58 16.84 -13.31
C LEU A 289 -13.35 15.87 -12.39
N VAL A 290 -13.11 15.89 -11.08
CA VAL A 290 -13.67 14.87 -10.18
C VAL A 290 -15.20 14.83 -10.23
N SER A 291 -15.87 15.97 -10.41
CA SER A 291 -17.33 15.99 -10.51
C SER A 291 -17.89 15.22 -11.71
N SER A 292 -17.14 15.07 -12.81
CA SER A 292 -17.59 14.29 -13.98
C SER A 292 -17.57 12.78 -13.71
N LEU A 293 -16.71 12.30 -12.81
CA LEU A 293 -16.69 10.92 -12.33
C LEU A 293 -17.90 10.58 -11.44
N LEU A 294 -18.55 11.60 -10.86
CA LEU A 294 -19.68 11.44 -9.93
C LEU A 294 -21.04 11.57 -10.59
N THR A 295 -21.09 11.97 -11.85
CA THR A 295 -22.32 11.95 -12.65
C THR A 295 -22.46 10.56 -13.23
N ASN A 296 -23.46 9.80 -12.76
CA ASN A 296 -23.79 8.51 -13.36
C ASN A 296 -24.02 8.72 -14.85
N LYS A 297 -23.17 8.13 -15.71
CA LYS A 297 -23.58 7.83 -17.07
C LYS A 297 -24.72 6.81 -16.92
N LYS A 298 -25.95 7.28 -17.09
CA LYS A 298 -27.09 6.40 -17.36
C LYS A 298 -26.92 5.81 -18.75
#